data_AF-A0A101DIH3-F1
#
_entry.id   AF-A0A101DIH3-F1
#
_cell.length_a   1.000
_cell.length_b   1.000
_cell.length_c   1.000
_cell.angle_alpha   90.00
_cell.angle_beta   90.00
_cell.angle_gamma   90.00
#
_symmetry.space_group_name_H-M   'P 1'
#
loop_
_entity.id
_entity.type
_entity.pdbx_description
1 polymer ?
#
loop_
_entity_poly.entity_id
_entity_poly.type
_entity_poly.pdbx_seq_one_letter_code
_entity_poly.pdbx_strand_id
1 'polypeptide(L)' 'MNKEKGFTLVELLIVIAIIGILAAIAIPQYSKYRQRAFNSAALSDLRNFKTSMEAYYADNQEYPN' A
#
# COMPACT_ATOMS: atom_id res chain seq x y z
N MET A 1 7.98 -14.34 -49.14
CA MET A 1 6.97 -15.04 -48.31
C MET A 1 7.48 -15.06 -46.89
N ASN A 2 7.15 -14.03 -46.11
CA ASN A 2 7.61 -13.91 -44.73
C ASN A 2 6.82 -14.92 -43.90
N LYS A 3 7.49 -15.96 -43.39
CA LYS A 3 6.89 -16.88 -42.44
C LYS A 3 6.76 -16.13 -41.12
N GLU A 4 5.58 -15.62 -40.83
CA GLU A 4 5.26 -15.18 -39.47
C GLU A 4 5.35 -16.39 -38.54
N LYS A 5 6.35 -16.38 -37.65
CA LYS A 5 6.47 -17.39 -36.61
C LYS A 5 5.50 -17.03 -35.49
N GLY A 6 4.45 -17.83 -35.34
CA GLY A 6 3.58 -17.77 -34.17
C GLY A 6 4.34 -18.17 -32.90
N PHE A 7 3.85 -17.67 -31.76
CA PHE A 7 4.38 -18.01 -30.44
C PHE A 7 4.01 -19.45 -30.05
N THR A 8 4.88 -20.12 -29.28
CA THR A 8 4.63 -21.48 -28.81
C THR A 8 3.82 -21.48 -27.52
N LEU A 9 3.07 -22.56 -27.28
CA LEU A 9 2.36 -22.77 -26.02
C LEU A 9 3.33 -22.85 -24.83
N VAL A 10 4.53 -23.38 -25.04
CA VAL A 10 5.57 -23.50 -24.01
C VAL A 10 6.03 -22.12 -23.54
N GLU A 11 6.28 -21.20 -24.48
CA GLU A 11 6.66 -19.84 -24.12
C GLU A 11 5.54 -19.13 -23.32
N LEU A 12 4.27 -19.36 -23.67
CA LEU A 12 3.14 -18.77 -22.93
C LEU A 12 3.01 -19.33 -21.52
N LEU A 13 3.21 -20.63 -21.35
CA LEU A 13 3.18 -21.29 -20.04
C LEU A 13 4.27 -20.77 -19.11
N ILE A 14 5.49 -20.56 -19.63
CA ILE A 14 6.60 -20.00 -18.84
C ILE A 14 6.26 -18.57 -18.39
N VAL A 15 5.70 -17.75 -19.28
CA VAL A 15 5.29 -16.37 -18.94
C VAL A 15 4.24 -16.37 -17.83
N ILE A 16 3.21 -17.21 -17.93
CA ILE A 16 2.16 -17.31 -16.90
C ILE A 16 2.75 -17.81 -15.57
N ALA A 17 3.67 -18.78 -15.60
CA ALA A 17 4.33 -19.28 -14.41
C ALA A 17 5.12 -18.17 -13.68
N ILE A 18 5.88 -17.35 -14.42
CA ILE A 18 6.63 -16.21 -13.86
C ILE A 18 5.66 -15.19 -13.27
N ILE A 19 4.59 -14.81 -13.99
CA ILE A 19 3.57 -13.87 -13.49
C ILE A 19 2.91 -14.41 -12.23
N GLY A 20 2.61 -15.71 -12.17
CA GLY A 20 2.03 -16.37 -10.99
C GLY A 20 2.91 -16.27 -9.75
N ILE A 21 4.22 -16.53 -9.90
CA ILE A 21 5.20 -16.41 -8.80
C ILE A 21 5.29 -14.95 -8.31
N LEU A 22 5.39 -14.00 -9.24
CA LEU A 22 5.46 -12.58 -8.90
C LEU A 22 4.17 -12.11 -8.21
N ALA A 23 3.00 -12.51 -8.70
CA ALA A 23 1.71 -12.15 -8.12
C ALA A 23 1.54 -12.71 -6.70
N ALA A 24 1.96 -13.96 -6.47
CA ALA A 24 1.89 -14.60 -5.15
C ALA A 24 2.67 -13.83 -4.07
N ILE A 25 3.79 -13.19 -4.43
CA ILE A 25 4.59 -12.36 -3.51
C ILE A 25 4.05 -10.93 -3.46
N ALA A 26 3.71 -10.35 -4.61
CA ALA A 26 3.32 -8.95 -4.73
C ALA A 26 1.99 -8.63 -4.04
N ILE A 27 0.98 -9.50 -4.15
CA ILE A 27 -0.36 -9.28 -3.58
C ILE A 27 -0.33 -9.11 -2.04
N PRO A 28 0.24 -10.05 -1.25
CA PRO A 28 0.31 -9.89 0.20
C PRO A 28 1.20 -8.72 0.61
N GLN A 29 2.30 -8.47 -0.11
CA GLN A 29 3.18 -7.33 0.14
C GLN A 29 2.45 -5.99 -0.06
N TYR A 30 1.71 -5.85 -1.16
CA TYR A 30 0.93 -4.65 -1.46
C TYR A 30 -0.16 -4.41 -0.41
N SER A 31 -0.86 -5.47 0.02
CA SER A 31 -1.87 -5.38 1.09
C SER A 31 -1.27 -4.86 2.40
N LYS A 32 -0.11 -5.40 2.82
CA LYS A 32 0.63 -4.93 4.00
C LYS A 32 1.10 -3.49 3.85
N TYR A 33 1.61 -3.11 2.68
CA TYR A 33 2.04 -1.74 2.41
C TYR A 33 0.89 -0.75 2.54
N ARG A 34 -0.27 -1.07 1.94
CA ARG A 34 -1.48 -0.27 2.05
C ARG A 34 -1.94 -0.11 3.50
N GLN A 35 -1.96 -1.19 4.27
CA GLN A 35 -2.32 -1.13 5.70
C GLN A 35 -1.35 -0.24 6.50
N ARG A 36 -0.04 -0.34 6.25
CA ARG A 36 0.96 0.53 6.87
C ARG A 36 0.75 2.00 6.50
N ALA A 37 0.42 2.30 5.25
CA ALA A 37 0.12 3.65 4.81
C ALA A 37 -1.10 4.23 5.55
N PHE A 38 -2.19 3.45 5.67
CA PHE A 38 -3.36 3.87 6.45
C PHE A 38 -3.02 4.11 7.92
N ASN A 39 -2.27 3.21 8.56
CA ASN A 39 -1.86 3.37 9.95
C ASN A 39 -0.95 4.60 10.15
N SER A 40 -0.06 4.87 9.19
CA SER A 40 0.82 6.04 9.20
C SER A 40 0.03 7.34 9.08
N ALA A 41 -0.97 7.38 8.21
CA ALA A 41 -1.87 8.53 8.07
C ALA A 41 -2.66 8.77 9.37
N ALA A 42 -3.30 7.72 9.90
CA ALA A 42 -4.05 7.81 11.16
C ALA A 42 -3.16 8.26 12.34
N LEU A 43 -1.92 7.77 12.42
CA LEU A 43 -0.98 8.21 13.45
C LEU A 43 -0.60 9.69 13.28
N SER A 44 -0.45 10.17 12.05
CA SER A 44 -0.22 11.59 11.77
C SER A 44 -1.40 12.44 12.21
N ASP A 45 -2.63 12.01 11.92
CA ASP A 45 -3.84 12.72 12.33
C ASP A 45 -3.97 12.78 13.86
N LEU A 46 -3.70 11.66 14.55
CA LEU A 46 -3.69 11.63 16.01
C LEU A 46 -2.64 12.56 16.63
N ARG A 47 -1.45 12.66 16.01
CA ARG A 47 -0.42 13.61 16.45
C ARG A 47 -0.87 15.05 16.28
N ASN A 48 -1.46 15.38 15.14
CA ASN A 48 -1.99 16.72 14.88
C ASN A 48 -3.11 17.09 15.87
N PHE A 49 -4.00 16.13 16.15
CA PHE A 49 -5.07 16.31 17.13
C PHE A 49 -4.52 16.52 18.53
N LYS A 50 -3.56 15.68 18.95
CA LYS A 50 -2.86 15.84 20.23
C LYS A 50 -2.23 17.22 20.36
N THR A 51 -1.46 17.67 19.36
CA THR A 51 -0.85 19.00 19.36
C THR A 51 -1.90 20.11 19.46
N SER A 52 -3.03 19.97 18.77
CA SER A 52 -4.13 20.94 18.84
C SER A 52 -4.79 20.98 20.22
N MET A 53 -4.98 19.81 20.85
CA MET A 53 -5.51 19.70 22.22
C MET A 53 -4.55 20.29 23.24
N GLU A 54 -3.24 20.01 23.12
CA GLU A 54 -2.21 20.58 23.99
C GLU A 54 -2.15 22.10 23.86
N ALA A 55 -2.29 22.64 22.64
CA ALA A 55 -2.38 24.08 22.42
C ALA A 55 -3.62 24.68 23.10
N TYR A 56 -4.79 24.06 22.93
CA TYR A 56 -6.01 24.53 23.59
C TYR A 56 -5.90 24.50 25.12
N TYR A 57 -5.30 23.43 25.67
CA TYR A 57 -5.06 23.32 27.11
C TYR A 57 -4.09 24.37 27.62
N ALA A 58 -3.02 24.68 26.86
CA ALA A 58 -2.09 25.74 27.22
C ALA A 58 -2.76 27.11 27.33
N ASP A 59 -3.76 27.39 26.48
CA ASP A 59 -4.49 28.65 26.46
C ASP A 59 -5.62 28.71 27.50
N ASN A 60 -6.35 27.61 27.70
CA ASN A 60 -7.60 27.59 28.49
C ASN A 60 -7.49 26.83 29.82
N GLN A 61 -6.36 26.18 30.11
CA GLN A 61 -6.13 25.32 31.28
C GLN A 61 -7.11 24.13 31.43
N GLU A 62 -7.89 23.84 30.40
CA GLU A 62 -8.85 22.75 30.33
C GLU A 62 -8.82 22.15 28.92
N TYR A 63 -9.17 20.88 28.77
CA TYR A 63 -9.33 20.27 27.44
C TYR A 63 -10.70 20.63 26.84
N PRO A 64 -10.85 20.67 25.50
CA PRO A 64 -12.15 20.88 24.88
C PRO A 64 -13.11 19.72 25.23
N ASN A 65 -14.35 20.04 25.57
CA ASN A 65 -15.43 19.08 25.82
C ASN A 65 -16.06 18.54 24.54
#